data_AF-J4D9M9-F1
#
_entry.id   AF-J4D9M9-F1
#
_cell.length_a   1.000
_cell.length_b   1.000
_cell.length_c   1.000
_cell.angle_alpha   90.00
_cell.angle_beta   90.00
_cell.angle_gamma   90.00
#
_symmetry.space_group_name_H-M   'P 1'
#
loop_
_entity.id
_entity.type
_entity.pdbx_description
1 polymer ?
#
loop_
_entity_poly.entity_id
_entity_poly.type
_entity_poly.pdbx_seq_one_letter_code
_entity_poly.pdbx_strand_id
1 'polypeptide(L)'
;MGARQSYLYVYLKEKDKECSQNGCDITPSKKLVSGSIDFEVVTYTFNYNGKAPTGFDIYLYDSKGGVSDSSYIFGYCSPRVNQVAKRVEVYYSVLAPDNPLVVSFVTDGTDPYKCEFNSLRYARWDWASNITEYTFTGGLVAKLKEQYRNLNLNKTIKLAVGDESTNDVEVIQHEIDKGKKKYRIIYKPKGQKSVLNCNCIFNHNETIDISKHLEKNGCKEHTAKDTKKLIDPYCLTSVKDHFFDGIIVYYEKESENKYTALYMEFIDLRDKDICLKRMDQEGCWWAEEKIEYNDNAGLEKQLSTIKTGLQKGNTVLLDAKATYTGVEVTNETSTKVYIKYIYKFKNNDNPLFLYARQKQQIGNFNNTFTTNTVHVYYLKARGKDDTEPFLIVFFSDGRAGNTKKAYHFKGNYGFEDWMEFNFEFKEPVPEGPGGDRERELLEKLKDKLKKIDKYCACLTELTTVRWYAHQILIDPEFKPPEPPPAKPPEKPKEERPPDEPKPLPVWLIVGCVAAGVVLIVTSVVVYGIYWYNTTIKLLT
;
A
#
# COMPACT_ATOMS: atom_id res chain seq x y z
N MET A 1 -16.20 33.22 57.12
CA MET A 1 -15.30 33.77 56.09
C MET A 1 -14.94 32.63 55.16
N GLY A 2 -15.64 32.53 54.04
CA GLY A 2 -15.59 31.37 53.15
C GLY A 2 -14.23 31.21 52.49
N ALA A 3 -13.67 30.00 52.54
CA ALA A 3 -12.47 29.66 51.80
C ALA A 3 -12.73 29.94 50.31
N ARG A 4 -11.99 30.90 49.76
CA ARG A 4 -12.08 31.29 48.34
C ARG A 4 -11.71 30.08 47.49
N GLN A 5 -12.57 29.74 46.51
CA GLN A 5 -12.22 28.71 45.53
C GLN A 5 -10.93 29.09 44.81
N SER A 6 -10.06 28.10 44.65
CA SER A 6 -8.83 28.19 43.86
C SER A 6 -9.13 27.75 42.44
N TYR A 7 -8.36 28.26 41.49
CA TYR A 7 -8.57 27.99 40.06
C TYR A 7 -7.39 27.22 39.49
N LEU A 8 -7.66 26.21 38.68
CA LEU A 8 -6.69 25.48 37.88
C LEU A 8 -6.93 25.80 36.42
N TYR A 9 -5.93 26.38 35.76
CA TYR A 9 -6.00 26.70 34.34
C TYR A 9 -5.29 25.63 33.52
N VAL A 10 -6.03 25.00 32.61
CA VAL A 10 -5.49 24.00 31.67
C VAL A 10 -5.46 24.61 30.28
N TYR A 11 -4.25 24.74 29.73
CA TYR A 11 -4.00 25.36 28.42
C TYR A 11 -3.88 24.29 27.34
N LEU A 12 -4.91 24.12 26.51
CA LEU A 12 -5.03 22.99 25.59
C LEU A 12 -4.02 23.00 24.43
N LYS A 13 -3.39 24.14 24.14
CA LYS A 13 -2.32 24.25 23.13
C LYS A 13 -0.92 24.12 23.73
N GLU A 14 -0.81 24.03 25.06
CA GLU A 14 0.42 23.76 25.79
C GLU A 14 0.38 22.31 26.32
N LYS A 15 0.94 21.39 25.55
CA LYS A 15 0.75 19.94 25.74
C LYS A 15 1.91 19.26 26.46
N ASP A 16 3.02 19.95 26.65
CA ASP A 16 4.27 19.36 27.13
C ASP A 16 4.83 20.07 28.38
N LYS A 17 4.26 21.22 28.77
CA LYS A 17 4.77 22.02 29.88
C LYS A 17 4.06 21.71 31.19
N GLU A 18 4.83 21.28 32.17
CA GLU A 18 4.40 21.20 33.57
C GLU A 18 4.21 22.60 34.16
N CYS A 19 3.24 22.74 35.06
CA CYS A 19 3.06 23.98 35.80
C CYS A 19 2.49 23.74 37.20
N SER A 20 2.85 24.64 38.12
CA SER A 20 2.32 24.67 39.48
C SER A 20 1.42 25.89 39.63
N GLN A 21 0.16 25.68 40.00
CA GLN A 21 -0.85 26.72 40.13
C GLN A 21 -1.59 26.59 41.45
N ASN A 22 -1.63 27.67 42.24
CA ASN A 22 -2.34 27.69 43.53
C ASN A 22 -1.97 26.50 44.45
N GLY A 23 -0.71 26.04 44.39
CA GLY A 23 -0.20 24.90 45.15
C GLY A 23 -0.62 23.52 44.62
N CYS A 24 -1.22 23.42 43.43
CA CYS A 24 -1.46 22.18 42.72
C CYS A 24 -0.49 22.07 41.54
N ASP A 25 0.08 20.89 41.33
CA ASP A 25 0.91 20.61 40.15
C ASP A 25 0.06 19.99 39.05
N ILE A 26 0.31 20.42 37.81
CA ILE A 26 -0.33 19.91 36.60
C ILE A 26 0.75 19.32 35.71
N THR A 27 0.69 18.00 35.52
CA THR A 27 1.65 17.25 34.69
C THR A 27 0.95 16.73 33.44
N PRO A 28 1.26 17.28 32.26
CA PRO A 28 0.73 16.75 31.01
C PRO A 28 1.50 15.51 30.55
N SER A 29 0.81 14.60 29.88
CA SER A 29 1.41 13.48 29.16
C SER A 29 0.61 13.18 27.89
N LYS A 30 1.28 12.73 26.84
CA LYS A 30 0.66 12.48 25.54
C LYS A 30 0.88 11.03 25.09
N LYS A 31 -0.18 10.38 24.62
CA LYS A 31 -0.17 9.00 24.10
C LYS A 31 -1.18 8.85 22.97
N LEU A 32 -1.10 7.75 22.22
CA LEU A 32 -2.18 7.32 21.33
C LEU A 32 -3.37 6.76 22.11
N VAL A 33 -4.56 6.90 21.54
CA VAL A 33 -5.78 6.30 22.08
C VAL A 33 -5.72 4.80 21.89
N SER A 34 -6.02 4.03 22.95
CA SER A 34 -6.02 2.57 22.85
C SER A 34 -6.98 2.09 21.74
N GLY A 35 -6.47 1.25 20.84
CA GLY A 35 -7.23 0.72 19.71
C GLY A 35 -7.30 1.60 18.46
N SER A 36 -6.60 2.76 18.42
CA SER A 36 -6.56 3.62 17.22
C SER A 36 -5.25 4.42 17.16
N ILE A 37 -4.59 4.44 16.00
CA ILE A 37 -3.41 5.30 15.77
C ILE A 37 -3.79 6.71 15.28
N ASP A 38 -5.06 6.90 14.90
CA ASP A 38 -5.59 8.14 14.30
C ASP A 38 -5.93 9.21 15.34
N PHE A 39 -5.88 8.85 16.61
CA PHE A 39 -6.22 9.72 17.72
C PHE A 39 -5.15 9.71 18.81
N GLU A 40 -4.90 10.89 19.36
CA GLU A 40 -4.02 11.10 20.49
C GLU A 40 -4.81 11.64 21.69
N VAL A 41 -4.36 11.29 22.89
CA VAL A 41 -4.87 11.82 24.15
C VAL A 41 -3.76 12.58 24.87
N VAL A 42 -4.07 13.80 25.28
CA VAL A 42 -3.25 14.60 26.19
C VAL A 42 -3.92 14.55 27.56
N THR A 43 -3.20 14.03 28.54
CA THR A 43 -3.68 13.82 29.91
C THR A 43 -3.01 14.81 30.85
N TYR A 44 -3.78 15.72 31.42
CA TYR A 44 -3.37 16.67 32.43
C TYR A 44 -3.67 16.10 33.81
N THR A 45 -2.65 15.61 34.51
CA THR A 45 -2.79 15.01 35.85
C THR A 45 -2.63 16.06 36.93
N PHE A 46 -3.52 16.07 37.91
CA PHE A 46 -3.51 17.03 39.01
C PHE A 46 -2.97 16.40 40.29
N ASN A 47 -1.97 17.04 40.88
CA ASN A 47 -1.49 16.75 42.23
C ASN A 47 -1.79 17.94 43.15
N TYR A 48 -2.81 17.78 44.00
CA TYR A 48 -3.29 18.84 44.90
C TYR A 48 -2.37 19.14 46.09
N ASN A 49 -1.25 18.41 46.27
CA ASN A 49 -0.23 18.65 47.29
C ASN A 49 -0.79 18.85 48.71
N GLY A 50 -1.73 17.99 49.12
CA GLY A 50 -2.35 18.03 50.45
C GLY A 50 -3.43 19.11 50.65
N LYS A 51 -3.72 19.93 49.64
CA LYS A 51 -4.88 20.84 49.66
C LYS A 51 -6.18 20.09 49.39
N ALA A 52 -7.28 20.60 49.94
CA ALA A 52 -8.61 20.05 49.71
C ALA A 52 -9.01 20.16 48.22
N PRO A 53 -9.13 19.04 47.47
CA PRO A 53 -9.38 19.08 46.03
C PRO A 53 -10.74 19.67 45.64
N THR A 54 -11.72 19.60 46.54
CA THR A 54 -13.06 20.20 46.37
C THR A 54 -13.03 21.73 46.32
N GLY A 55 -11.91 22.35 46.70
CA GLY A 55 -11.71 23.79 46.63
C GLY A 55 -11.17 24.29 45.29
N PHE A 56 -11.05 23.42 44.27
CA PHE A 56 -10.48 23.77 42.97
C PHE A 56 -11.51 23.67 41.84
N ASP A 57 -11.68 24.77 41.12
CA ASP A 57 -12.38 24.79 39.83
C ASP A 57 -11.36 24.62 38.70
N ILE A 58 -11.74 23.91 37.63
CA ILE A 58 -10.86 23.67 36.49
C ILE A 58 -11.39 24.44 35.29
N TYR A 59 -10.58 25.33 34.74
CA TYR A 59 -10.91 26.09 33.53
C TYR A 59 -10.02 25.67 32.37
N LEU A 60 -10.65 25.32 31.25
CA LEU A 60 -9.97 24.91 30.03
C LEU A 60 -9.83 26.11 29.09
N TYR A 61 -8.63 26.36 28.58
CA TYR A 61 -8.32 27.47 27.68
C TYR A 61 -7.82 26.98 26.33
N ASP A 62 -8.30 27.58 25.24
CA ASP A 62 -7.81 27.30 23.88
C ASP A 62 -6.55 28.12 23.53
N SER A 63 -5.58 28.15 24.43
CA SER A 63 -4.36 28.94 24.28
C SER A 63 -3.13 28.16 24.74
N LYS A 64 -1.94 28.69 24.44
CA LYS A 64 -0.65 28.17 24.93
C LYS A 64 -0.31 28.66 26.34
N GLY A 65 -1.13 29.53 26.92
CA GLY A 65 -0.88 30.15 28.22
C GLY A 65 -1.89 31.25 28.55
N GLY A 66 -1.70 31.91 29.69
CA GLY A 66 -2.57 32.99 30.13
C GLY A 66 -2.44 34.20 29.22
N VAL A 67 -3.43 34.40 28.34
CA VAL A 67 -3.56 35.60 27.52
C VAL A 67 -4.62 36.47 28.16
N SER A 68 -4.32 37.76 28.38
CA SER A 68 -5.17 38.70 29.13
C SER A 68 -6.63 38.75 28.65
N ASP A 69 -6.87 38.47 27.37
CA ASP A 69 -8.19 38.53 26.72
C ASP A 69 -8.73 37.17 26.27
N SER A 70 -8.09 36.06 26.65
CA SER A 70 -8.59 34.72 26.26
C SER A 70 -9.78 34.29 27.13
N SER A 71 -10.92 34.00 26.51
CA SER A 71 -12.04 33.34 27.18
C SER A 71 -11.72 31.86 27.37
N TYR A 72 -12.00 31.31 28.56
CA TYR A 72 -12.01 29.86 28.73
C TYR A 72 -13.11 29.21 27.87
N ILE A 73 -12.85 27.98 27.45
CA ILE A 73 -13.79 27.13 26.70
C ILE A 73 -14.86 26.60 27.65
N PHE A 74 -14.42 26.02 28.78
CA PHE A 74 -15.30 25.40 29.76
C PHE A 74 -14.73 25.55 31.18
N GLY A 75 -15.58 25.88 32.15
CA GLY A 75 -15.28 25.84 33.60
C GLY A 75 -16.01 24.68 34.28
N TYR A 76 -15.26 23.77 34.90
CA TYR A 76 -15.76 22.68 35.74
C TYR A 76 -15.70 23.12 37.20
N CYS A 77 -16.84 23.52 37.75
CA CYS A 77 -16.89 24.33 38.97
C CYS A 77 -17.43 23.56 40.19
N SER A 78 -16.86 23.86 41.35
CA SER A 78 -17.34 23.44 42.67
C SER A 78 -17.56 21.93 42.85
N PRO A 79 -16.53 21.09 42.61
CA PRO A 79 -16.67 19.65 42.77
C PRO A 79 -16.89 19.23 44.23
N ARG A 80 -17.84 18.32 44.45
CA ARG A 80 -17.92 17.52 45.67
C ARG A 80 -16.86 16.41 45.66
N VAL A 81 -16.67 15.73 46.79
CA VAL A 81 -15.61 14.72 46.97
C VAL A 81 -15.56 13.68 45.84
N ASN A 82 -16.72 13.15 45.42
CA ASN A 82 -16.81 12.15 44.33
C ASN A 82 -16.77 12.76 42.91
N GLN A 83 -16.72 14.07 42.80
CA GLN A 83 -16.69 14.83 41.54
C GLN A 83 -15.32 15.48 41.31
N VAL A 84 -14.39 15.33 42.25
CA VAL A 84 -13.02 15.83 42.08
C VAL A 84 -12.39 15.12 40.89
N ALA A 85 -12.03 15.89 39.86
CA ALA A 85 -11.28 15.36 38.74
C ALA A 85 -9.82 15.18 39.17
N LYS A 86 -9.27 13.97 39.01
CA LYS A 86 -7.84 13.69 39.24
C LYS A 86 -7.01 14.02 38.02
N ARG A 87 -7.62 13.94 36.85
CA ARG A 87 -7.00 14.31 35.58
C ARG A 87 -8.07 14.70 34.56
N VAL A 88 -7.66 15.51 33.61
CA VAL A 88 -8.43 15.83 32.40
C VAL A 88 -7.74 15.20 31.21
N GLU A 89 -8.47 14.41 30.44
CA GLU A 89 -8.00 13.79 29.21
C GLU A 89 -8.64 14.52 28.01
N VAL A 90 -7.82 15.04 27.12
CA VAL A 90 -8.27 15.76 25.92
C VAL A 90 -7.83 15.01 24.69
N TYR A 91 -8.79 14.72 23.82
CA TYR A 91 -8.60 13.84 22.68
C TYR A 91 -8.57 14.65 21.39
N TYR A 92 -7.62 14.33 20.51
CA TYR A 92 -7.39 15.00 19.24
C TYR A 92 -7.25 13.96 18.12
N SER A 93 -7.54 14.36 16.89
CA SER A 93 -7.12 13.58 15.73
C SER A 93 -5.67 13.89 15.38
N VAL A 94 -4.90 12.89 14.94
CA VAL A 94 -3.55 13.12 14.41
C VAL A 94 -3.55 14.01 13.17
N LEU A 95 -4.68 14.10 12.46
CA LEU A 95 -4.89 15.00 11.31
C LEU A 95 -5.20 16.44 11.72
N ALA A 96 -5.75 16.65 12.92
CA ALA A 96 -6.09 17.97 13.47
C ALA A 96 -5.59 18.11 14.91
N PRO A 97 -4.27 18.05 15.13
CA PRO A 97 -3.70 17.97 16.47
C PRO A 97 -4.02 19.19 17.33
N ASP A 98 -4.30 20.36 16.76
CA ASP A 98 -4.61 21.56 17.55
C ASP A 98 -6.11 21.77 17.82
N ASN A 99 -6.98 20.85 17.38
CA ASN A 99 -8.42 20.95 17.54
C ASN A 99 -8.95 19.82 18.45
N PRO A 100 -9.33 20.12 19.71
CA PRO A 100 -9.91 19.13 20.60
C PRO A 100 -11.23 18.58 20.05
N LEU A 101 -11.45 17.27 20.22
CA LEU A 101 -12.67 16.57 19.81
C LEU A 101 -13.53 16.18 21.00
N VAL A 102 -12.91 15.61 22.03
CA VAL A 102 -13.56 15.13 23.26
C VAL A 102 -12.71 15.56 24.46
N VAL A 103 -13.37 15.91 25.55
CA VAL A 103 -12.76 16.18 26.85
C VAL A 103 -13.36 15.23 27.87
N SER A 104 -12.53 14.58 28.67
CA SER A 104 -12.95 13.63 29.69
C SER A 104 -12.44 14.06 31.06
N PHE A 105 -13.36 14.18 32.02
CA PHE A 105 -13.03 14.42 33.43
C PHE A 105 -12.98 13.08 34.16
N VAL A 106 -11.78 12.68 34.59
CA VAL A 106 -11.57 11.41 35.29
C VAL A 106 -11.61 11.66 36.79
N THR A 107 -12.57 11.05 37.48
CA THR A 107 -12.76 11.16 38.93
C THR A 107 -12.40 9.84 39.62
N ASP A 108 -12.70 9.72 40.92
CA ASP A 108 -12.66 8.47 41.67
C ASP A 108 -13.75 7.47 41.28
N GLY A 109 -14.75 7.90 40.49
CA GLY A 109 -15.77 7.01 39.94
C GLY A 109 -15.20 6.00 38.96
N THR A 110 -15.97 4.93 38.71
CA THR A 110 -15.59 3.87 37.77
C THR A 110 -15.50 4.33 36.32
N ASP A 111 -16.34 5.30 35.91
CA ASP A 111 -16.41 5.77 34.53
C ASP A 111 -16.04 7.26 34.40
N PRO A 112 -15.12 7.61 33.47
CA PRO A 112 -14.83 9.00 33.16
C PRO A 112 -16.01 9.73 32.49
N TYR A 113 -16.18 11.01 32.79
CA TYR A 113 -17.19 11.87 32.16
C TYR A 113 -16.69 12.36 30.80
N LYS A 114 -16.93 11.57 29.75
CA LYS A 114 -16.52 11.85 28.37
C LYS A 114 -17.52 12.78 27.69
N CYS A 115 -17.08 13.99 27.38
CA CYS A 115 -17.92 15.06 26.85
C CYS A 115 -17.46 15.49 25.46
N GLU A 116 -18.41 15.77 24.56
CA GLU A 116 -18.09 16.40 23.28
C GLU A 116 -17.54 17.81 23.51
N PHE A 117 -16.44 18.14 22.84
CA PHE A 117 -15.79 19.43 23.04
C PHE A 117 -16.72 20.62 22.73
N ASN A 118 -17.51 20.52 21.67
CA ASN A 118 -18.43 21.58 21.26
C ASN A 118 -19.57 21.80 22.27
N SER A 119 -20.07 20.74 22.92
CA SER A 119 -21.09 20.85 23.97
C SER A 119 -20.57 21.63 25.17
N LEU A 120 -19.35 21.32 25.62
CA LEU A 120 -18.70 22.07 26.70
C LEU A 120 -18.44 23.52 26.29
N ARG A 121 -17.95 23.76 25.07
CA ARG A 121 -17.72 25.11 24.54
C ARG A 121 -18.99 25.96 24.50
N TYR A 122 -20.14 25.35 24.19
CA TYR A 122 -21.43 26.04 24.18
C TYR A 122 -21.88 26.39 25.60
N ALA A 123 -21.74 25.46 26.55
CA ALA A 123 -22.12 25.66 27.95
C ALA A 123 -21.27 26.72 28.67
N ARG A 124 -19.99 26.88 28.29
CA ARG A 124 -18.98 27.78 28.88
C ARG A 124 -18.56 27.45 30.30
N TRP A 125 -19.46 27.09 31.19
CA TRP A 125 -19.15 26.57 32.51
C TRP A 125 -20.36 25.85 33.07
N ASP A 126 -20.14 24.94 34.00
CA ASP A 126 -21.21 24.34 34.78
C ASP A 126 -20.68 23.83 36.12
N TRP A 127 -21.61 23.53 37.02
CA TRP A 127 -21.34 22.78 38.23
C TRP A 127 -20.85 21.38 37.87
N ALA A 128 -19.83 20.92 38.59
CA ALA A 128 -19.30 19.57 38.47
C ALA A 128 -20.37 18.47 38.63
N SER A 129 -21.45 18.76 39.37
CA SER A 129 -22.60 17.86 39.51
C SER A 129 -23.41 17.64 38.24
N ASN A 130 -23.32 18.56 37.29
CA ASN A 130 -24.12 18.55 36.06
C ASN A 130 -23.32 18.00 34.87
N ILE A 131 -22.06 17.59 35.06
CA ILE A 131 -21.20 17.13 33.97
C ILE A 131 -21.77 15.93 33.20
N THR A 132 -22.64 15.15 33.85
CA THR A 132 -23.37 14.04 33.25
C THR A 132 -24.28 14.47 32.10
N GLU A 133 -24.79 15.72 32.10
CA GLU A 133 -25.63 16.26 31.02
C GLU A 133 -24.88 16.38 29.69
N TYR A 134 -23.55 16.53 29.75
CA TYR A 134 -22.68 16.63 28.59
C TYR A 134 -21.99 15.31 28.23
N THR A 135 -22.15 14.29 29.07
CA THR A 135 -21.46 13.02 28.94
C THR A 135 -22.18 12.14 27.92
N PHE A 136 -21.47 11.73 26.87
CA PHE A 136 -22.04 10.78 25.90
C PHE A 136 -21.81 9.34 26.35
N THR A 137 -22.74 8.47 25.97
CA THR A 137 -22.60 7.01 26.12
C THR A 137 -22.08 6.38 24.84
N GLY A 138 -21.29 5.30 24.95
CA GLY A 138 -20.82 4.50 23.80
C GLY A 138 -19.30 4.44 23.65
N GLY A 139 -18.86 3.89 22.52
CA GLY A 139 -17.44 3.69 22.22
C GLY A 139 -16.71 5.01 21.92
N LEU A 140 -15.66 5.30 22.70
CA LEU A 140 -14.85 6.51 22.56
C LEU A 140 -14.29 6.69 21.13
N VAL A 141 -13.69 5.64 20.55
CA VAL A 141 -13.10 5.71 19.20
C VAL A 141 -14.15 6.04 18.14
N ALA A 142 -15.33 5.42 18.21
CA ALA A 142 -16.42 5.72 17.29
C ALA A 142 -16.86 7.19 17.39
N LYS A 143 -16.92 7.71 18.62
CA LYS A 143 -17.27 9.11 18.85
C LYS A 143 -16.18 10.07 18.36
N LEU A 144 -14.90 9.73 18.52
CA LEU A 144 -13.80 10.52 17.98
C LEU A 144 -13.82 10.61 16.45
N LYS A 145 -14.12 9.48 15.78
CA LYS A 145 -14.33 9.43 14.32
C LYS A 145 -15.47 10.34 13.88
N GLU A 146 -16.61 10.29 14.58
CA GLU A 146 -17.76 11.16 14.32
C GLU A 146 -17.41 12.65 14.51
N GLN A 147 -16.80 13.00 15.64
CA GLN A 147 -16.47 14.40 15.97
C GLN A 147 -15.44 14.98 15.00
N TYR A 148 -14.43 14.21 14.58
CA TYR A 148 -13.49 14.66 13.55
C TYR A 148 -14.19 14.91 12.22
N ARG A 149 -15.06 13.99 11.79
CA ARG A 149 -15.80 14.15 10.53
C ARG A 149 -16.74 15.35 10.57
N ASN A 150 -17.36 15.63 11.71
CA ASN A 150 -18.17 16.84 11.91
C ASN A 150 -17.28 18.11 11.83
N LEU A 151 -16.13 18.11 12.50
CA LEU A 151 -15.14 19.19 12.44
C LEU A 151 -14.71 19.47 10.99
N ASN A 152 -14.51 18.42 10.19
CA ASN A 152 -14.07 18.52 8.81
C ASN A 152 -15.22 18.59 7.78
N LEU A 153 -16.48 18.69 8.23
CA LEU A 153 -17.68 18.71 7.39
C LEU A 153 -17.76 17.53 6.40
N ASN A 154 -17.31 16.34 6.82
CA ASN A 154 -17.23 15.12 6.02
C ASN A 154 -16.41 15.21 4.73
N LYS A 155 -15.58 16.25 4.58
CA LYS A 155 -14.70 16.40 3.42
C LYS A 155 -13.66 15.28 3.38
N THR A 156 -13.27 14.91 2.17
CA THR A 156 -12.26 13.88 1.91
C THR A 156 -11.30 14.33 0.82
N ILE A 157 -10.10 13.76 0.82
CA ILE A 157 -9.06 14.00 -0.18
C ILE A 157 -8.89 12.77 -1.06
N LYS A 158 -8.97 12.95 -2.39
CA LYS A 158 -8.68 11.90 -3.36
C LYS A 158 -7.18 11.86 -3.63
N LEU A 159 -6.57 10.67 -3.67
CA LEU A 159 -5.23 10.53 -4.25
C LEU A 159 -5.31 10.30 -5.76
N ALA A 160 -4.75 11.24 -6.53
CA ALA A 160 -4.64 11.13 -7.97
C ALA A 160 -3.25 10.65 -8.41
N VAL A 161 -3.23 9.68 -9.33
CA VAL A 161 -2.02 9.20 -10.01
C VAL A 161 -2.17 9.55 -11.50
N GLY A 162 -1.37 10.50 -12.00
CA GLY A 162 -1.44 10.98 -13.39
C GLY A 162 -1.58 12.50 -13.50
N ASP A 163 -2.40 12.98 -14.45
CA ASP A 163 -2.44 14.40 -14.87
C ASP A 163 -3.39 15.30 -14.05
N GLU A 164 -4.23 14.70 -13.20
CA GLU A 164 -5.18 15.45 -12.37
C GLU A 164 -4.42 16.32 -11.35
N SER A 165 -4.58 17.64 -11.42
CA SER A 165 -3.85 18.56 -10.55
C SER A 165 -4.30 18.46 -9.10
N THR A 166 -3.35 18.72 -8.20
CA THR A 166 -3.66 18.99 -6.80
C THR A 166 -4.60 20.18 -6.69
N ASN A 167 -5.67 20.04 -5.93
CA ASN A 167 -6.69 21.07 -5.73
C ASN A 167 -7.27 21.01 -4.32
N ASP A 168 -7.44 22.17 -3.70
CA ASP A 168 -8.04 22.39 -2.39
C ASP A 168 -7.45 21.51 -1.29
N VAL A 169 -6.12 21.42 -1.22
CA VAL A 169 -5.42 20.66 -0.18
C VAL A 169 -4.75 21.60 0.81
N GLU A 170 -5.01 21.40 2.09
CA GLU A 170 -4.30 22.03 3.19
C GLU A 170 -3.13 21.15 3.63
N VAL A 171 -1.96 21.76 3.84
CA VAL A 171 -0.74 21.08 4.25
C VAL A 171 -0.24 21.66 5.57
N ILE A 172 0.10 20.77 6.51
CA ILE A 172 0.63 21.14 7.83
C ILE A 172 1.86 20.27 8.14
N GLN A 173 2.92 20.87 8.67
CA GLN A 173 4.12 20.16 9.11
C GLN A 173 4.19 20.09 10.64
N HIS A 174 4.49 18.92 11.20
CA HIS A 174 4.66 18.71 12.64
C HIS A 174 5.99 18.00 12.94
N GLU A 175 6.77 18.54 13.88
CA GLU A 175 7.96 17.89 14.41
C GLU A 175 7.57 16.71 15.32
N ILE A 176 8.31 15.60 15.22
CA ILE A 176 8.06 14.38 16.00
C ILE A 176 9.07 14.26 17.15
N ASP A 177 10.33 14.59 16.87
CA ASP A 177 11.44 14.49 17.81
C ASP A 177 11.93 15.86 18.27
N LYS A 178 12.53 15.90 19.48
CA LYS A 178 13.14 17.11 20.03
C LYS A 178 14.35 17.59 19.22
N GLY A 179 15.01 16.69 18.48
CA GLY A 179 16.15 16.98 17.63
C GLY A 179 15.79 17.60 16.28
N LYS A 180 14.49 17.75 15.97
CA LYS A 180 13.98 18.29 14.70
C LYS A 180 14.50 17.54 13.47
N LYS A 181 14.82 16.24 13.64
CA LYS A 181 15.29 15.37 12.57
C LYS A 181 14.17 14.61 11.90
N LYS A 182 13.03 14.41 12.56
CA LYS A 182 11.88 13.69 12.07
C LYS A 182 10.64 14.54 12.19
N TYR A 183 9.88 14.55 11.12
CA TYR A 183 8.65 15.30 11.05
C TYR A 183 7.64 14.54 10.20
N ARG A 184 6.38 14.90 10.38
CA ARG A 184 5.28 14.45 9.53
C ARG A 184 4.71 15.64 8.78
N ILE A 185 4.28 15.39 7.55
CA ILE A 185 3.47 16.30 6.77
C ILE A 185 2.08 15.71 6.68
N ILE A 186 1.08 16.51 7.07
CA ILE A 186 -0.33 16.15 7.08
C ILE A 186 -1.01 16.88 5.93
N TYR A 187 -1.64 16.12 5.05
CA TYR A 187 -2.51 16.61 3.98
C TYR A 187 -3.96 16.43 4.37
N LYS A 188 -4.72 17.52 4.31
CA LYS A 188 -6.15 17.54 4.60
C LYS A 188 -6.95 18.13 3.45
N PRO A 189 -8.22 17.72 3.28
CA PRO A 189 -9.10 18.36 2.35
C PRO A 189 -9.53 19.73 2.87
N LYS A 190 -9.34 20.77 2.06
CA LYS A 190 -9.88 22.11 2.31
C LYS A 190 -11.26 22.29 1.65
N GLY A 191 -11.42 21.76 0.45
CA GLY A 191 -12.59 21.88 -0.41
C GLY A 191 -13.49 20.65 -0.39
N GLN A 192 -14.61 20.71 -1.12
CA GLN A 192 -15.54 19.58 -1.25
C GLN A 192 -15.04 18.49 -2.21
N LYS A 193 -14.12 18.86 -3.12
CA LYS A 193 -13.53 17.96 -4.11
C LYS A 193 -12.01 18.11 -4.09
N SER A 194 -11.43 17.85 -2.92
CA SER A 194 -9.98 17.94 -2.74
C SER A 194 -9.27 16.79 -3.42
N VAL A 195 -8.22 17.10 -4.15
CA VAL A 195 -7.40 16.13 -4.88
C VAL A 195 -5.94 16.38 -4.55
N LEU A 196 -5.20 15.34 -4.19
CA LEU A 196 -3.75 15.36 -4.06
C LEU A 196 -3.11 14.55 -5.17
N ASN A 197 -2.38 15.21 -6.06
CA ASN A 197 -1.58 14.52 -7.05
C ASN A 197 -0.37 13.85 -6.38
N CYS A 198 -0.08 12.60 -6.73
CA CYS A 198 1.03 11.84 -6.16
C CYS A 198 2.40 12.53 -6.31
N ASN A 199 2.63 13.23 -7.42
CA ASN A 199 3.87 13.98 -7.68
C ASN A 199 4.07 15.15 -6.71
N CYS A 200 2.98 15.58 -6.08
CA CYS A 200 2.93 16.71 -5.17
C CYS A 200 3.05 16.29 -3.70
N ILE A 201 2.94 15.00 -3.38
CA ILE A 201 3.09 14.45 -2.03
C ILE A 201 4.48 14.74 -1.45
N PHE A 202 5.50 14.86 -2.30
CA PHE A 202 6.88 15.06 -1.87
C PHE A 202 7.50 16.37 -2.39
N ASN A 203 6.68 17.20 -3.05
CA ASN A 203 7.13 18.46 -3.59
C ASN A 203 7.14 19.53 -2.48
N HIS A 204 8.09 19.37 -1.55
CA HIS A 204 8.44 20.29 -0.49
C HIS A 204 9.93 20.60 -0.60
N ASN A 205 10.24 21.72 -1.26
CA ASN A 205 11.59 22.28 -1.30
C ASN A 205 11.80 23.37 -0.24
N GLU A 206 10.72 23.81 0.39
CA GLU A 206 10.75 24.91 1.32
C GLU A 206 10.59 24.36 2.73
N THR A 207 11.38 24.90 3.66
CA THR A 207 11.06 24.91 5.08
C THR A 207 9.64 25.43 5.22
N ILE A 208 8.65 24.53 5.27
CA ILE A 208 7.30 24.90 5.68
C ILE A 208 7.48 25.45 7.09
N ASP A 209 7.28 26.74 7.22
CA ASP A 209 7.20 27.38 8.54
C ASP A 209 6.14 26.60 9.32
N ILE A 210 6.55 25.96 10.41
CA ILE A 210 5.73 25.07 11.24
C ILE A 210 4.46 25.80 11.72
N SER A 211 4.46 27.14 11.69
CA SER A 211 3.32 27.98 12.04
C SER A 211 2.33 28.27 10.89
N LYS A 212 2.62 27.88 9.65
CA LYS A 212 1.83 28.25 8.46
C LYS A 212 1.12 27.06 7.84
N HIS A 213 -0.20 27.14 7.84
CA HIS A 213 -1.05 26.31 6.99
C HIS A 213 -0.85 26.73 5.54
N LEU A 214 -0.40 25.80 4.69
CA LEU A 214 -0.19 26.08 3.27
C LEU A 214 -1.32 25.47 2.46
N GLU A 215 -1.85 26.25 1.52
CA GLU A 215 -2.79 25.76 0.52
C GLU A 215 -2.04 25.35 -0.74
N LYS A 216 -2.29 24.13 -1.22
CA LYS A 216 -1.66 23.59 -2.42
C LYS A 216 -2.69 23.45 -3.53
N ASN A 217 -2.51 24.21 -4.59
CA ASN A 217 -3.34 24.20 -5.80
C ASN A 217 -2.48 24.16 -7.06
N GLY A 218 -2.99 23.52 -8.12
CA GLY A 218 -2.42 23.55 -9.46
C GLY A 218 -1.18 22.67 -9.69
N CYS A 219 -0.61 22.05 -8.65
CA CYS A 219 0.55 21.18 -8.77
C CYS A 219 0.21 19.88 -9.53
N LYS A 220 0.93 19.61 -10.63
CA LYS A 220 0.81 18.41 -11.47
C LYS A 220 2.12 17.63 -11.59
N GLU A 221 3.24 18.33 -11.58
CA GLU A 221 4.56 17.76 -11.86
C GLU A 221 5.49 17.86 -10.65
N HIS A 222 6.42 16.91 -10.57
CA HIS A 222 7.48 16.94 -9.58
C HIS A 222 8.59 17.87 -10.09
N THR A 223 8.81 18.98 -9.39
CA THR A 223 9.83 19.98 -9.77
C THR A 223 11.26 19.58 -9.35
N ALA A 224 11.43 18.53 -8.54
CA ALA A 224 12.75 18.11 -8.05
C ALA A 224 13.29 16.89 -8.82
N LYS A 225 14.59 16.88 -9.11
CA LYS A 225 15.31 15.71 -9.69
C LYS A 225 15.72 14.68 -8.63
N ASP A 226 15.20 14.78 -7.40
CA ASP A 226 15.66 13.99 -6.25
C ASP A 226 14.81 12.73 -6.06
N THR A 227 15.37 11.56 -6.40
CA THR A 227 14.71 10.26 -6.24
C THR A 227 14.39 9.91 -4.79
N LYS A 228 15.06 10.53 -3.81
CA LYS A 228 14.77 10.29 -2.38
C LYS A 228 13.40 10.77 -1.93
N LYS A 229 12.77 11.65 -2.72
CA LYS A 229 11.45 12.23 -2.51
C LYS A 229 10.43 11.70 -3.52
N LEU A 230 10.55 10.45 -3.97
CA LEU A 230 9.59 9.86 -4.90
C LEU A 230 8.99 8.57 -4.32
N ILE A 231 7.73 8.34 -4.68
CA ILE A 231 7.10 7.03 -4.62
C ILE A 231 6.74 6.65 -6.05
N ASP A 232 7.02 5.41 -6.40
CA ASP A 232 6.60 4.95 -7.72
C ASP A 232 5.07 4.78 -7.79
N PRO A 233 4.39 5.26 -8.85
CA PRO A 233 2.98 5.00 -9.09
C PRO A 233 2.58 3.52 -8.98
N TYR A 234 3.48 2.60 -9.32
CA TYR A 234 3.28 1.16 -9.16
C TYR A 234 2.92 0.78 -7.71
N CYS A 235 3.53 1.44 -6.73
CA CYS A 235 3.27 1.21 -5.30
C CYS A 235 1.95 1.81 -4.81
N LEU A 236 1.37 2.77 -5.55
CA LEU A 236 0.16 3.51 -5.16
C LEU A 236 -1.14 2.88 -5.67
N THR A 237 -1.07 1.71 -6.30
CA THR A 237 -2.25 1.05 -6.90
C THR A 237 -3.37 0.76 -5.92
N SER A 238 -3.07 0.45 -4.65
CA SER A 238 -4.10 0.21 -3.60
C SER A 238 -4.77 1.48 -3.05
N VAL A 239 -4.22 2.66 -3.32
CA VAL A 239 -4.74 3.95 -2.82
C VAL A 239 -5.21 4.88 -3.94
N LYS A 240 -4.96 4.49 -5.20
CA LYS A 240 -5.32 5.26 -6.38
C LYS A 240 -6.84 5.42 -6.46
N ASP A 241 -7.28 6.65 -6.71
CA ASP A 241 -8.70 7.01 -6.86
C ASP A 241 -9.57 6.75 -5.61
N HIS A 242 -8.95 6.42 -4.47
CA HIS A 242 -9.62 6.30 -3.17
C HIS A 242 -9.68 7.67 -2.47
N PHE A 243 -10.65 7.81 -1.57
CA PHE A 243 -10.92 9.02 -0.81
C PHE A 243 -10.59 8.80 0.66
N PHE A 244 -9.81 9.71 1.25
CA PHE A 244 -9.31 9.60 2.61
C PHE A 244 -9.73 10.83 3.44
N ASP A 245 -9.80 10.69 4.77
CA ASP A 245 -9.98 11.85 5.66
C ASP A 245 -8.71 12.70 5.74
N GLY A 246 -7.54 12.07 5.55
CA GLY A 246 -6.27 12.75 5.39
C GLY A 246 -5.14 11.80 5.03
N ILE A 247 -4.01 12.36 4.61
CA ILE A 247 -2.81 11.60 4.24
C ILE A 247 -1.64 12.15 5.05
N ILE A 248 -0.88 11.28 5.70
CA ILE A 248 0.31 11.65 6.47
C ILE A 248 1.55 11.05 5.82
N VAL A 249 2.60 11.84 5.68
CA VAL A 249 3.90 11.38 5.21
C VAL A 249 4.96 11.69 6.25
N TYR A 250 5.69 10.66 6.66
CA TYR A 250 6.75 10.74 7.66
C TYR A 250 8.11 10.84 6.98
N TYR A 251 8.92 11.78 7.44
CA TYR A 251 10.23 12.07 6.89
C TYR A 251 11.31 12.03 7.95
N GLU A 252 12.53 11.75 7.50
CA GLU A 252 13.75 12.05 8.23
C GLU A 252 14.62 13.05 7.44
N LYS A 253 15.06 14.08 8.14
CA LYS A 253 15.96 15.14 7.68
C LYS A 253 17.40 14.66 7.80
N GLU A 254 18.08 14.51 6.67
CA GLU A 254 19.51 14.21 6.59
C GLU A 254 20.35 15.50 6.69
N SER A 255 19.90 16.59 6.07
CA SER A 255 20.53 17.91 6.11
C SER A 255 19.49 19.00 5.79
N GLU A 256 19.87 20.28 5.79
CA GLU A 256 18.94 21.42 5.65
C GLU A 256 17.94 21.30 4.49
N ASN A 257 18.34 20.69 3.37
CA ASN A 257 17.51 20.54 2.18
C ASN A 257 17.31 19.09 1.73
N LYS A 258 17.74 18.12 2.55
CA LYS A 258 17.74 16.71 2.19
C LYS A 258 16.87 15.90 3.14
N TYR A 259 15.84 15.30 2.56
CA TYR A 259 14.78 14.61 3.29
C TYR A 259 14.51 13.25 2.65
N THR A 260 14.30 12.24 3.48
CA THR A 260 13.90 10.91 3.05
C THR A 260 12.50 10.65 3.57
N ALA A 261 11.53 10.43 2.68
CA ALA A 261 10.24 9.87 3.08
C ALA A 261 10.42 8.42 3.50
N LEU A 262 9.83 8.01 4.62
CA LEU A 262 10.02 6.68 5.20
C LEU A 262 8.71 5.90 5.32
N TYR A 263 7.62 6.59 5.61
CA TYR A 263 6.34 5.97 5.91
C TYR A 263 5.18 6.88 5.49
N MET A 264 4.06 6.28 5.10
CA MET A 264 2.84 6.97 4.73
C MET A 264 1.62 6.29 5.37
N GLU A 265 0.69 7.11 5.83
CA GLU A 265 -0.61 6.67 6.34
C GLU A 265 -1.70 7.38 5.53
N PHE A 266 -2.58 6.59 4.94
CA PHE A 266 -3.80 7.04 4.30
C PHE A 266 -4.96 6.76 5.25
N ILE A 267 -5.39 7.79 5.97
CA ILE A 267 -6.35 7.67 7.07
C ILE A 267 -7.76 7.66 6.50
N ASP A 268 -8.48 6.56 6.73
CA ASP A 268 -9.90 6.44 6.40
C ASP A 268 -10.69 6.08 7.66
N LEU A 269 -11.32 7.08 8.26
CA LEU A 269 -12.08 6.89 9.48
C LEU A 269 -13.37 6.09 9.25
N ARG A 270 -13.79 5.90 8.00
CA ARG A 270 -14.98 5.13 7.62
C ARG A 270 -14.66 3.64 7.42
N ASP A 271 -13.42 3.34 7.08
CA ASP A 271 -12.95 1.98 6.83
C ASP A 271 -11.60 1.73 7.54
N LYS A 272 -10.64 1.13 6.84
CA LYS A 272 -9.32 0.76 7.32
C LYS A 272 -8.27 1.64 6.65
N ASP A 273 -7.34 2.13 7.46
CA ASP A 273 -6.18 2.86 6.97
C ASP A 273 -5.31 1.97 6.07
N ILE A 274 -4.76 2.58 5.03
CA ILE A 274 -3.73 1.96 4.20
C ILE A 274 -2.40 2.58 4.57
N CYS A 275 -1.40 1.75 4.80
CA CYS A 275 -0.08 2.18 5.25
C CYS A 275 0.98 1.72 4.26
N LEU A 276 1.89 2.61 3.86
CA LEU A 276 3.00 2.27 2.98
C LEU A 276 4.34 2.55 3.68
N LYS A 277 5.17 1.51 3.78
CA LYS A 277 6.50 1.56 4.38
C LYS A 277 7.57 1.45 3.30
N ARG A 278 8.52 2.39 3.30
CA ARG A 278 9.65 2.36 2.35
C ARG A 278 10.60 1.22 2.69
N MET A 279 11.07 0.52 1.66
CA MET A 279 11.92 -0.65 1.79
C MET A 279 13.31 -0.49 1.16
N ASP A 280 13.46 0.42 0.19
CA ASP A 280 14.74 0.69 -0.48
C ASP A 280 15.19 2.15 -0.37
N GLN A 281 16.48 2.38 -0.62
CA GLN A 281 17.08 3.71 -0.55
C GLN A 281 16.59 4.62 -1.68
N GLU A 282 16.18 4.03 -2.80
CA GLU A 282 15.89 4.75 -4.06
C GLU A 282 14.43 5.16 -4.17
N GLY A 283 13.54 4.62 -3.33
CA GLY A 283 12.12 5.00 -3.27
C GLY A 283 11.24 4.24 -4.26
N CYS A 284 11.80 3.21 -4.92
CA CYS A 284 11.09 2.39 -5.89
C CYS A 284 10.27 1.29 -5.21
N TRP A 285 10.65 0.90 -3.98
CA TRP A 285 9.97 -0.16 -3.24
C TRP A 285 9.30 0.37 -1.97
N TRP A 286 7.97 0.26 -1.96
CA TRP A 286 7.14 0.47 -0.79
C TRP A 286 6.28 -0.77 -0.54
N ALA A 287 6.26 -1.24 0.70
CA ALA A 287 5.43 -2.37 1.14
C ALA A 287 4.19 -1.85 1.87
N GLU A 288 3.05 -2.49 1.67
CA GLU A 288 1.82 -2.17 2.39
C GLU A 288 1.85 -2.80 3.79
N GLU A 289 2.54 -2.13 4.72
CA GLU A 289 2.79 -2.62 6.07
C GLU A 289 2.50 -1.54 7.11
N LYS A 290 1.80 -1.92 8.18
CA LYS A 290 1.54 -1.05 9.33
C LYS A 290 2.70 -1.14 10.33
N ILE A 291 3.07 -0.02 10.95
CA ILE A 291 3.97 0.00 12.10
C ILE A 291 3.18 0.21 13.39
N GLU A 292 3.62 -0.45 14.46
CA GLU A 292 3.01 -0.35 15.77
C GLU A 292 3.81 0.60 16.66
N TYR A 293 3.13 1.59 17.24
CA TYR A 293 3.67 2.54 18.20
C TYR A 293 2.55 3.08 19.10
N ASN A 294 2.90 3.58 20.30
CA ASN A 294 1.92 4.10 21.28
C ASN A 294 2.15 5.58 21.62
N ASP A 295 3.28 6.14 21.22
CA ASP A 295 3.69 7.52 21.49
C ASP A 295 4.73 7.98 20.45
N ASN A 296 5.13 9.25 20.54
CA ASN A 296 6.11 9.84 19.63
C ASN A 296 7.50 9.18 19.73
N ALA A 297 7.91 8.69 20.91
CA ALA A 297 9.20 8.04 21.08
C ALA A 297 9.24 6.65 20.41
N GLY A 298 8.14 5.89 20.51
CA GLY A 298 7.92 4.65 19.78
C GLY A 298 7.90 4.87 18.27
N LEU A 299 7.17 5.89 17.80
CA LEU A 299 7.15 6.28 16.39
C LEU A 299 8.56 6.65 15.89
N GLU A 300 9.28 7.46 16.67
CA GLU A 300 10.66 7.85 16.37
C GLU A 300 11.56 6.61 16.19
N LYS A 301 11.47 5.63 17.09
CA LYS A 301 12.23 4.38 17.02
C LYS A 301 11.89 3.59 15.77
N GLN A 302 10.62 3.43 15.44
CA GLN A 302 10.17 2.71 14.24
C GLN A 302 10.69 3.39 12.96
N LEU A 303 10.59 4.72 12.86
CA LEU A 303 11.12 5.47 11.73
C LEU A 303 12.65 5.30 11.58
N SER A 304 13.39 5.28 12.70
CA SER A 304 14.83 4.96 12.66
C SER A 304 15.10 3.53 12.18
N THR A 305 14.32 2.55 12.61
CA THR A 305 14.44 1.16 12.15
C THR A 305 14.17 1.05 10.66
N ILE A 306 13.16 1.76 10.13
CA ILE A 306 12.90 1.81 8.69
C ILE A 306 14.12 2.37 7.97
N LYS A 307 14.64 3.51 8.43
CA LYS A 307 15.79 4.17 7.80
C LYS A 307 17.02 3.27 7.72
N THR A 308 17.39 2.64 8.82
CA THR A 308 18.59 1.78 8.88
C THR A 308 18.38 0.47 8.15
N GLY A 309 17.13 0.02 8.00
CA GLY A 309 16.75 -1.18 7.26
C GLY A 309 16.57 -0.99 5.75
N LEU A 310 16.66 0.24 5.22
CA LEU A 310 16.49 0.48 3.78
C LEU A 310 17.54 -0.27 2.95
N GLN A 311 17.06 -1.15 2.07
CA GLN A 311 17.91 -1.94 1.20
C GLN A 311 18.57 -1.06 0.14
N LYS A 312 19.88 -1.20 0.00
CA LYS A 312 20.64 -0.61 -1.09
C LYS A 312 20.67 -1.61 -2.25
N GLY A 313 20.27 -1.18 -3.44
CA GLY A 313 20.28 -2.03 -4.62
C GLY A 313 19.47 -1.46 -5.78
N ASN A 314 19.62 -2.11 -6.93
CA ASN A 314 18.85 -1.82 -8.12
C ASN A 314 17.55 -2.63 -8.11
N THR A 315 16.45 -1.97 -7.75
CA THR A 315 15.11 -2.59 -7.69
C THR A 315 14.57 -2.84 -9.10
N VAL A 316 14.49 -4.11 -9.50
CA VAL A 316 13.90 -4.59 -10.76
C VAL A 316 12.44 -4.99 -10.52
N LEU A 317 11.51 -4.26 -11.12
CA LEU A 317 10.07 -4.58 -11.09
C LEU A 317 9.75 -5.55 -12.24
N LEU A 318 9.64 -6.85 -11.95
CA LEU A 318 9.45 -7.93 -12.93
C LEU A 318 8.05 -7.97 -13.57
N ASP A 319 7.12 -7.16 -13.10
CA ASP A 319 5.78 -6.98 -13.65
C ASP A 319 5.54 -5.56 -14.18
N ALA A 320 6.51 -4.65 -14.03
CA ALA A 320 6.47 -3.33 -14.64
C ALA A 320 7.20 -3.33 -15.99
N LYS A 321 6.43 -3.11 -17.06
CA LYS A 321 6.89 -3.10 -18.46
C LYS A 321 7.10 -1.68 -19.03
N ALA A 322 6.91 -0.66 -18.19
CA ALA A 322 7.08 0.75 -18.52
C ALA A 322 8.13 1.37 -17.59
N THR A 323 8.72 2.49 -18.03
CA THR A 323 9.65 3.28 -17.20
C THR A 323 9.03 3.63 -15.86
N TYR A 324 9.83 3.50 -14.81
CA TYR A 324 9.44 3.80 -13.44
C TYR A 324 10.55 4.58 -12.74
N THR A 325 10.29 4.99 -11.50
CA THR A 325 11.15 5.89 -10.73
C THR A 325 12.60 5.41 -10.73
N GLY A 326 13.50 6.22 -11.30
CA GLY A 326 14.93 5.94 -11.36
C GLY A 326 15.38 4.85 -12.34
N VAL A 327 14.47 4.26 -13.12
CA VAL A 327 14.77 3.14 -14.03
C VAL A 327 14.14 3.35 -15.40
N GLU A 328 14.98 3.45 -16.42
CA GLU A 328 14.53 3.49 -17.81
C GLU A 328 14.21 2.07 -18.29
N VAL A 329 12.98 1.85 -18.75
CA VAL A 329 12.54 0.56 -19.29
C VAL A 329 12.21 0.71 -20.77
N THR A 330 12.93 -0.01 -21.62
CA THR A 330 12.71 -0.01 -23.07
C THR A 330 12.46 -1.42 -23.60
N ASN A 331 11.70 -1.52 -24.68
CA ASN A 331 11.48 -2.76 -25.41
C ASN A 331 12.24 -2.74 -26.74
N GLU A 332 13.40 -3.40 -26.80
CA GLU A 332 14.20 -3.43 -28.03
C GLU A 332 13.79 -4.54 -29.00
N THR A 333 13.21 -5.63 -28.52
CA THR A 333 13.00 -6.83 -29.35
C THR A 333 11.69 -7.49 -29.01
N SER A 334 10.83 -7.62 -30.02
CA SER A 334 9.52 -8.24 -29.93
C SER A 334 9.38 -9.22 -31.09
N THR A 335 9.39 -10.52 -30.78
CA THR A 335 9.17 -11.59 -31.76
C THR A 335 7.74 -12.15 -31.61
N LYS A 336 7.40 -13.17 -32.40
CA LYS A 336 6.13 -13.89 -32.24
C LYS A 336 6.06 -14.66 -30.91
N VAL A 337 7.21 -15.12 -30.42
CA VAL A 337 7.30 -16.03 -29.27
C VAL A 337 7.70 -15.32 -27.98
N TYR A 338 8.47 -14.23 -28.04
CA TYR A 338 8.90 -13.54 -26.82
C TYR A 338 9.07 -12.04 -27.02
N ILE A 339 9.19 -11.32 -25.91
CA ILE A 339 9.57 -9.91 -25.85
C ILE A 339 10.68 -9.70 -24.83
N LYS A 340 11.59 -8.79 -25.14
CA LYS A 340 12.72 -8.37 -24.29
C LYS A 340 12.46 -6.96 -23.77
N TYR A 341 12.54 -6.81 -22.46
CA TYR A 341 12.58 -5.52 -21.77
C TYR A 341 13.97 -5.27 -21.18
N ILE A 342 14.42 -4.04 -21.24
CA ILE A 342 15.74 -3.61 -20.76
C ILE A 342 15.54 -2.58 -19.68
N TYR A 343 16.01 -2.92 -18.48
CA TYR A 343 15.98 -2.08 -17.30
C TYR A 343 17.37 -1.47 -17.14
N LYS A 344 17.49 -0.17 -17.36
CA LYS A 344 18.75 0.57 -17.19
C LYS A 344 18.72 1.39 -15.92
N PHE A 345 19.76 1.21 -15.11
CA PHE A 345 19.98 1.87 -13.84
C PHE A 345 21.15 2.86 -13.96
N LYS A 346 21.12 3.92 -13.17
CA LYS A 346 22.17 4.95 -13.18
C LYS A 346 23.50 4.45 -12.61
N ASN A 347 23.45 3.56 -11.62
CA ASN A 347 24.61 3.06 -10.88
C ASN A 347 24.71 1.53 -11.00
N ASN A 348 25.92 0.98 -10.89
CA ASN A 348 26.12 -0.45 -10.68
C ASN A 348 25.89 -0.78 -9.20
N ASP A 349 24.85 -1.57 -8.91
CA ASP A 349 24.54 -2.06 -7.56
C ASP A 349 23.93 -3.47 -7.64
N ASN A 350 23.77 -4.12 -6.48
CA ASN A 350 23.17 -5.45 -6.41
C ASN A 350 21.69 -5.40 -6.82
N PRO A 351 21.21 -6.30 -7.69
CA PRO A 351 19.81 -6.29 -8.09
C PRO A 351 18.91 -6.82 -6.96
N LEU A 352 17.71 -6.23 -6.85
CA LEU A 352 16.64 -6.65 -5.97
C LEU A 352 15.40 -6.91 -6.84
N PHE A 353 14.77 -8.07 -6.73
CA PHE A 353 13.64 -8.43 -7.59
C PHE A 353 12.33 -8.25 -6.84
N LEU A 354 11.40 -7.54 -7.46
CA LEU A 354 10.01 -7.46 -7.01
C LEU A 354 9.09 -8.00 -8.08
N TYR A 355 8.05 -8.69 -7.63
CA TYR A 355 6.92 -9.11 -8.44
C TYR A 355 5.66 -8.94 -7.61
N ALA A 356 4.62 -8.33 -8.18
CA ALA A 356 3.38 -8.04 -7.47
C ALA A 356 3.60 -7.35 -6.10
N ARG A 357 4.53 -6.39 -6.05
CA ARG A 357 4.97 -5.64 -4.84
C ARG A 357 5.63 -6.48 -3.74
N GLN A 358 5.96 -7.73 -4.00
CA GLN A 358 6.64 -8.62 -3.07
C GLN A 358 8.06 -8.94 -3.52
N LYS A 359 8.97 -9.02 -2.55
CA LYS A 359 10.36 -9.42 -2.81
C LYS A 359 10.42 -10.87 -3.27
N GLN A 360 11.11 -11.10 -4.37
CA GLN A 360 11.32 -12.42 -4.94
C GLN A 360 12.78 -12.85 -4.81
N GLN A 361 12.97 -14.14 -4.55
CA GLN A 361 14.25 -14.82 -4.65
C GLN A 361 14.29 -15.58 -5.97
N ILE A 362 15.28 -15.31 -6.83
CA ILE A 362 15.43 -15.96 -8.13
C ILE A 362 16.29 -17.21 -7.96
N GLY A 363 15.70 -18.35 -7.62
CA GLY A 363 16.45 -19.59 -7.37
C GLY A 363 17.63 -19.41 -6.41
N ASN A 364 18.78 -19.99 -6.79
CA ASN A 364 20.03 -19.86 -6.03
C ASN A 364 20.81 -18.56 -6.34
N PHE A 365 20.15 -17.54 -6.89
CA PHE A 365 20.77 -16.25 -7.15
C PHE A 365 21.41 -15.70 -5.89
N ASN A 366 22.73 -15.44 -5.96
CA ASN A 366 23.47 -14.81 -4.89
C ASN A 366 23.81 -13.37 -5.29
N ASN A 367 23.55 -12.41 -4.39
CA ASN A 367 23.81 -10.97 -4.58
C ASN A 367 25.33 -10.64 -4.54
N THR A 368 26.16 -11.46 -5.19
CA THR A 368 27.62 -11.36 -5.14
C THR A 368 28.21 -10.45 -6.22
N PHE A 369 27.38 -9.95 -7.14
CA PHE A 369 27.81 -9.09 -8.24
C PHE A 369 26.84 -7.92 -8.41
N THR A 370 27.36 -6.84 -8.98
CA THR A 370 26.62 -5.60 -9.25
C THR A 370 26.29 -5.48 -10.74
N THR A 371 25.19 -4.80 -11.04
CA THR A 371 24.70 -4.62 -12.42
C THR A 371 24.09 -3.24 -12.56
N ASN A 372 24.21 -2.62 -13.73
CA ASN A 372 23.48 -1.41 -14.09
C ASN A 372 22.45 -1.66 -15.21
N THR A 373 22.44 -2.84 -15.80
CA THR A 373 21.54 -3.18 -16.90
C THR A 373 21.04 -4.60 -16.76
N VAL A 374 19.73 -4.77 -16.75
CA VAL A 374 19.07 -6.08 -16.65
C VAL A 374 18.17 -6.27 -17.87
N HIS A 375 18.35 -7.35 -18.60
CA HIS A 375 17.44 -7.77 -19.66
C HIS A 375 16.49 -8.82 -19.12
N VAL A 376 15.20 -8.61 -19.28
CA VAL A 376 14.16 -9.54 -18.83
C VAL A 376 13.32 -9.95 -20.04
N TYR A 377 13.14 -11.25 -20.22
CA TYR A 377 12.42 -11.82 -21.35
C TYR A 377 11.14 -12.51 -20.90
N TYR A 378 10.05 -12.25 -21.62
CA TYR A 378 8.72 -12.82 -21.38
C TYR A 378 8.28 -13.59 -22.62
N LEU A 379 7.72 -14.78 -22.42
CA LEU A 379 7.13 -15.56 -23.52
C LEU A 379 5.83 -14.92 -23.98
N LYS A 380 5.34 -15.33 -25.14
CA LYS A 380 4.07 -14.93 -25.71
C LYS A 380 3.28 -16.15 -26.12
N ALA A 381 1.99 -16.12 -25.81
CA ALA A 381 1.03 -17.09 -26.29
C ALA A 381 -0.23 -16.35 -26.75
N ARG A 382 -0.72 -16.65 -27.97
CA ARG A 382 -1.90 -16.00 -28.56
C ARG A 382 -1.81 -14.46 -28.59
N GLY A 383 -0.61 -13.93 -28.80
CA GLY A 383 -0.37 -12.48 -28.85
C GLY A 383 -0.42 -11.78 -27.49
N LYS A 384 -0.54 -12.52 -26.38
CA LYS A 384 -0.40 -11.99 -25.01
C LYS A 384 0.94 -12.40 -24.44
N ASP A 385 1.58 -11.45 -23.78
CA ASP A 385 2.78 -11.73 -23.01
C ASP A 385 2.42 -12.57 -21.78
N ASP A 386 3.36 -13.44 -21.43
CA ASP A 386 3.43 -14.05 -20.12
C ASP A 386 3.53 -12.96 -19.04
N THR A 387 2.91 -13.24 -17.90
CA THR A 387 2.97 -12.40 -16.71
C THR A 387 4.26 -12.60 -15.95
N GLU A 388 4.93 -13.74 -16.11
CA GLU A 388 6.24 -14.02 -15.50
C GLU A 388 7.33 -14.09 -16.57
N PRO A 389 8.55 -13.64 -16.25
CA PRO A 389 9.66 -13.80 -17.17
C PRO A 389 10.11 -15.26 -17.24
N PHE A 390 10.78 -15.63 -18.33
CA PHE A 390 11.39 -16.97 -18.48
C PHE A 390 12.91 -16.92 -18.44
N LEU A 391 13.51 -15.74 -18.67
CA LEU A 391 14.95 -15.51 -18.71
C LEU A 391 15.26 -14.09 -18.22
N ILE A 392 16.26 -13.97 -17.34
CA ILE A 392 16.81 -12.71 -16.84
C ILE A 392 18.33 -12.73 -17.10
N VAL A 393 18.87 -11.66 -17.67
CA VAL A 393 20.29 -11.53 -18.01
C VAL A 393 20.84 -10.24 -17.44
N PHE A 394 21.98 -10.32 -16.75
CA PHE A 394 22.62 -9.21 -16.08
C PHE A 394 23.86 -8.74 -16.82
N PHE A 395 24.08 -7.43 -16.83
CA PHE A 395 25.24 -6.79 -17.43
C PHE A 395 25.90 -5.85 -16.40
N SER A 396 27.22 -5.96 -16.24
CA SER A 396 28.02 -5.11 -15.37
C SER A 396 28.96 -4.25 -16.21
N ASP A 397 28.81 -2.92 -16.18
CA ASP A 397 29.78 -2.02 -16.82
C ASP A 397 30.94 -1.74 -15.85
N GLY A 398 31.98 -2.58 -15.83
CA GLY A 398 33.15 -2.37 -14.97
C GLY A 398 34.39 -3.11 -15.45
N ARG A 399 35.52 -2.40 -15.57
CA ARG A 399 36.84 -2.96 -15.97
C ARG A 399 37.43 -3.99 -14.99
N ALA A 400 36.79 -4.21 -13.84
CA ALA A 400 37.14 -5.26 -12.90
C ALA A 400 36.04 -6.33 -12.92
N GLY A 401 36.26 -7.40 -13.68
CA GLY A 401 35.35 -8.54 -13.74
C GLY A 401 34.04 -8.23 -14.44
N ASN A 402 34.09 -8.10 -15.77
CA ASN A 402 32.91 -8.33 -16.61
C ASN A 402 32.29 -9.66 -16.14
N THR A 403 31.08 -9.66 -15.60
CA THR A 403 30.44 -10.92 -15.19
C THR A 403 28.99 -10.86 -15.63
N LYS A 404 28.76 -11.35 -16.85
CA LYS A 404 27.40 -11.57 -17.36
C LYS A 404 26.88 -12.88 -16.83
N LYS A 405 25.86 -12.80 -15.98
CA LYS A 405 25.09 -13.96 -15.54
C LYS A 405 23.73 -13.97 -16.21
N ALA A 406 23.20 -15.16 -16.46
CA ALA A 406 21.84 -15.34 -16.94
C ALA A 406 21.15 -16.42 -16.10
N TYR A 407 19.88 -16.21 -15.78
CA TYR A 407 19.07 -17.14 -15.02
C TYR A 407 17.79 -17.40 -15.79
N HIS A 408 17.33 -18.65 -15.79
CA HIS A 408 16.10 -19.04 -16.44
C HIS A 408 15.24 -19.93 -15.54
N PHE A 409 13.96 -19.90 -15.80
CA PHE A 409 12.97 -20.73 -15.12
C PHE A 409 13.10 -22.24 -15.42
N LYS A 410 12.43 -23.08 -14.62
CA LYS A 410 12.29 -24.54 -14.82
C LYS A 410 11.02 -24.95 -15.58
N GLY A 411 10.39 -24.03 -16.31
CA GLY A 411 9.15 -24.30 -17.06
C GLY A 411 7.85 -24.22 -16.25
N ASN A 412 7.93 -24.17 -14.92
CA ASN A 412 6.80 -23.96 -14.01
C ASN A 412 6.64 -22.48 -13.63
N TYR A 413 5.52 -22.15 -12.96
CA TYR A 413 5.27 -20.82 -12.40
C TYR A 413 6.15 -20.55 -11.17
N GLY A 414 6.38 -19.27 -10.89
CA GLY A 414 7.15 -18.80 -9.72
C GLY A 414 8.66 -18.65 -9.95
N PHE A 415 9.36 -18.24 -8.87
CA PHE A 415 10.76 -17.80 -8.91
C PHE A 415 11.76 -18.69 -8.17
N GLU A 416 11.28 -19.59 -7.30
CA GLU A 416 12.12 -20.38 -6.39
C GLU A 416 13.01 -21.41 -7.10
N ASP A 417 12.58 -21.87 -8.28
CA ASP A 417 13.19 -22.99 -8.96
C ASP A 417 14.13 -22.60 -10.11
N TRP A 418 14.46 -21.31 -10.22
CA TRP A 418 15.29 -20.79 -11.31
C TRP A 418 16.73 -21.29 -11.25
N MET A 419 17.33 -21.48 -12.42
CA MET A 419 18.68 -22.00 -12.57
C MET A 419 19.57 -21.01 -13.32
N GLU A 420 20.85 -20.98 -12.95
CA GLU A 420 21.86 -20.23 -13.70
C GLU A 420 22.14 -20.93 -15.03
N PHE A 421 22.16 -20.15 -16.11
CA PHE A 421 22.46 -20.61 -17.44
C PHE A 421 23.97 -20.86 -17.56
N ASN A 422 24.36 -22.12 -17.45
CA ASN A 422 25.74 -22.58 -17.57
C ASN A 422 25.92 -23.45 -18.81
N PHE A 423 27.07 -23.35 -19.48
CA PHE A 423 27.44 -24.18 -20.61
C PHE A 423 28.84 -24.76 -20.40
N GLU A 424 28.98 -26.08 -20.53
CA GLU A 424 30.30 -26.73 -20.50
C GLU A 424 31.00 -26.52 -21.86
N PHE A 425 32.08 -25.74 -21.85
CA PHE A 425 32.89 -25.51 -23.04
C PHE A 425 33.83 -26.71 -23.25
N LYS A 426 33.73 -27.37 -24.42
CA LYS A 426 34.49 -28.58 -24.74
C LYS A 426 35.98 -28.35 -25.04
N GLU A 427 36.46 -27.10 -25.10
CA GLU A 427 37.86 -26.79 -25.40
C GLU A 427 38.51 -25.89 -24.32
N PRO A 428 39.78 -26.14 -23.97
CA PRO A 428 40.54 -25.27 -23.07
C PRO A 428 40.79 -23.92 -23.75
N VAL A 429 40.24 -22.85 -23.16
CA VAL A 429 40.41 -21.47 -23.64
C VAL A 429 41.90 -21.08 -23.53
N PRO A 430 42.52 -20.50 -24.56
CA PRO A 430 43.90 -20.02 -24.48
C PRO A 430 44.01 -18.90 -23.42
N GLU A 431 44.98 -19.02 -22.52
CA GLU A 431 45.33 -18.00 -21.53
C GLU A 431 45.87 -16.75 -22.24
N GLY A 432 44.97 -15.82 -22.58
CA GLY A 432 45.30 -14.51 -23.12
C GLY A 432 44.31 -13.46 -22.62
N PRO A 433 44.74 -12.21 -22.40
CA PRO A 433 43.86 -11.13 -21.97
C PRO A 433 42.91 -10.79 -23.12
N GLY A 434 41.73 -11.42 -23.13
CA GLY A 434 40.73 -11.29 -24.19
C GLY A 434 40.02 -12.59 -24.61
N GLY A 435 40.33 -13.75 -24.01
CA GLY A 435 39.59 -15.00 -24.19
C GLY A 435 38.22 -14.96 -23.49
N ASP A 436 37.23 -14.37 -24.15
CA ASP A 436 36.04 -13.82 -23.51
C ASP A 436 34.93 -14.88 -23.36
N ARG A 437 35.04 -15.77 -22.36
CA ARG A 437 34.00 -16.78 -22.00
C ARG A 437 32.58 -16.19 -21.94
N GLU A 438 32.45 -14.91 -21.58
CA GLU A 438 31.19 -14.18 -21.57
C GLU A 438 30.62 -13.87 -22.95
N ARG A 439 31.49 -13.60 -23.94
CA ARG A 439 31.07 -13.37 -25.32
C ARG A 439 30.51 -14.66 -25.92
N GLU A 440 31.17 -15.79 -25.66
CA GLU A 440 30.69 -17.10 -26.09
C GLU A 440 29.37 -17.48 -25.40
N LEU A 441 29.22 -17.20 -24.10
CA LEU A 441 27.97 -17.40 -23.37
C LEU A 441 26.82 -16.58 -23.98
N LEU A 442 27.06 -15.33 -24.35
CA LEU A 442 26.08 -14.48 -25.02
C LEU A 442 25.70 -15.00 -26.42
N GLU A 443 26.67 -15.49 -27.18
CA GLU A 443 26.42 -16.08 -28.50
C GLU A 443 25.58 -17.34 -28.38
N LYS A 444 25.88 -18.20 -27.40
CA LYS A 444 25.06 -19.39 -27.09
C LYS A 444 23.66 -19.01 -26.65
N LEU A 445 23.51 -18.03 -25.76
CA LEU A 445 22.18 -17.57 -25.31
C LEU A 445 21.36 -17.00 -26.47
N LYS A 446 21.99 -16.24 -27.38
CA LYS A 446 21.35 -15.76 -28.62
C LYS A 446 20.91 -16.91 -29.52
N ASP A 447 21.72 -17.96 -29.66
CA ASP A 447 21.33 -19.17 -30.41
C ASP A 447 20.12 -19.87 -29.78
N LYS A 448 20.08 -19.98 -28.44
CA LYS A 448 18.92 -20.51 -27.72
C LYS A 448 17.65 -19.69 -27.97
N LEU A 449 17.74 -18.38 -27.85
CA LEU A 449 16.61 -17.48 -28.13
C LEU A 449 16.10 -17.62 -29.57
N LYS A 450 17.00 -17.76 -30.56
CA LYS A 450 16.61 -18.05 -31.96
C LYS A 450 15.89 -19.39 -32.10
N LYS A 451 16.34 -20.43 -31.40
CA LYS A 451 15.66 -21.74 -31.37
C LYS A 451 14.28 -21.65 -30.74
N ILE A 452 14.14 -20.93 -29.63
CA ILE A 452 12.84 -20.67 -28.98
C ILE A 452 11.90 -19.97 -29.97
N ASP A 453 12.36 -18.91 -30.62
CA ASP A 453 11.54 -18.20 -31.60
C ASP A 453 11.11 -19.10 -32.77
N LYS A 454 12.02 -19.94 -33.27
CA LYS A 454 11.73 -20.85 -34.39
C LYS A 454 10.73 -21.96 -34.01
N TYR A 455 10.98 -22.65 -32.89
CA TYR A 455 10.24 -23.88 -32.57
C TYR A 455 8.95 -23.62 -31.80
N CYS A 456 8.85 -22.50 -31.09
CA CYS A 456 7.63 -22.14 -30.38
C CYS A 456 6.69 -21.22 -31.19
N ALA A 457 7.07 -20.76 -32.39
CA ALA A 457 6.31 -19.80 -33.20
C ALA A 457 4.86 -20.20 -33.48
N CYS A 458 4.57 -21.50 -33.59
CA CYS A 458 3.24 -22.03 -33.90
C CYS A 458 2.47 -22.51 -32.65
N LEU A 459 3.05 -22.40 -31.46
CA LEU A 459 2.43 -22.85 -30.23
C LEU A 459 1.50 -21.77 -29.67
N THR A 460 0.30 -22.18 -29.28
CA THR A 460 -0.74 -21.29 -28.77
C THR A 460 -1.01 -21.44 -27.27
N GLU A 461 -0.58 -22.56 -26.67
CA GLU A 461 -0.73 -22.82 -25.24
C GLU A 461 0.51 -22.38 -24.47
N LEU A 462 0.33 -21.48 -23.50
CA LEU A 462 1.45 -20.91 -22.73
C LEU A 462 2.24 -21.99 -21.99
N THR A 463 1.57 -22.96 -21.37
CA THR A 463 2.21 -24.07 -20.67
C THR A 463 3.12 -24.87 -21.60
N THR A 464 2.68 -25.10 -22.85
CA THR A 464 3.49 -25.80 -23.86
C THR A 464 4.67 -24.94 -24.32
N VAL A 465 4.46 -23.64 -24.56
CA VAL A 465 5.54 -22.69 -24.91
C VAL A 465 6.61 -22.65 -23.81
N ARG A 466 6.18 -22.57 -22.54
CA ARG A 466 7.06 -22.59 -21.36
C ARG A 466 7.89 -23.87 -21.29
N TRP A 467 7.24 -25.02 -21.47
CA TRP A 467 7.93 -26.31 -21.47
C TRP A 467 9.00 -26.38 -22.56
N TYR A 468 8.67 -26.05 -23.81
CA TYR A 468 9.64 -26.06 -24.91
C TYR A 468 10.77 -25.05 -24.70
N ALA A 469 10.46 -23.84 -24.23
CA ALA A 469 11.47 -22.83 -23.95
C ALA A 469 12.47 -23.31 -22.88
N HIS A 470 11.97 -23.95 -21.82
CA HIS A 470 12.83 -24.57 -20.81
C HIS A 470 13.71 -25.67 -21.40
N GLN A 471 13.14 -26.62 -22.17
CA GLN A 471 13.91 -27.70 -22.82
C GLN A 471 15.03 -27.15 -23.72
N ILE A 472 14.75 -26.11 -24.50
CA ILE A 472 15.75 -25.48 -25.38
C ILE A 472 16.89 -24.84 -24.56
N LEU A 473 16.57 -24.21 -23.42
CA LEU A 473 17.55 -23.54 -22.57
C LEU A 473 18.49 -24.54 -21.86
N ILE A 474 18.01 -25.72 -21.47
CA ILE A 474 18.83 -26.73 -20.77
C ILE A 474 19.58 -27.69 -21.71
N ASP A 475 19.04 -27.97 -22.90
CA ASP A 475 19.59 -29.01 -23.78
C ASP A 475 20.85 -28.51 -24.50
N PRO A 476 22.04 -29.12 -24.37
CA PRO A 476 23.25 -28.67 -25.06
C PRO A 476 23.14 -28.61 -26.61
N GLU A 477 22.33 -29.48 -27.21
CA GLU A 477 22.25 -29.68 -28.68
C GLU A 477 20.84 -29.60 -29.28
N PHE A 478 19.78 -29.37 -28.48
CA PHE A 478 18.36 -29.32 -28.88
C PHE A 478 18.05 -29.79 -30.30
N LYS A 479 17.72 -31.08 -30.42
CA LYS A 479 17.22 -31.66 -31.67
C LYS A 479 15.70 -31.55 -31.67
N PRO A 480 15.08 -30.89 -32.67
CA PRO A 480 13.64 -30.77 -32.71
C PRO A 480 12.99 -32.16 -32.75
N PRO A 481 11.79 -32.34 -32.16
CA PRO A 481 11.02 -33.55 -32.38
C PRO A 481 10.83 -33.73 -33.89
N GLU A 482 11.10 -34.94 -34.39
CA GLU A 482 10.92 -35.23 -35.81
C GLU A 482 9.48 -34.89 -36.21
N PRO A 483 9.27 -34.18 -37.33
CA PRO A 483 7.92 -33.94 -37.82
C PRO A 483 7.22 -35.31 -37.93
N PRO A 484 5.94 -35.41 -37.50
CA PRO A 484 5.21 -36.67 -37.62
C PRO A 484 5.34 -37.16 -39.07
N PRO A 485 5.65 -38.45 -39.28
CA PRO A 485 5.95 -38.97 -40.60
C PRO A 485 4.85 -38.53 -41.57
N ALA A 486 5.27 -37.92 -42.68
CA ALA A 486 4.35 -37.45 -43.70
C ALA A 486 3.36 -38.58 -43.99
N LYS A 487 2.06 -38.34 -43.76
CA LYS A 487 1.05 -39.32 -44.14
C LYS A 487 1.30 -39.65 -45.61
N PRO A 488 1.46 -40.94 -45.97
CA PRO A 488 1.69 -41.31 -47.35
C PRO A 488 0.58 -40.70 -48.21
N PRO A 489 0.89 -40.22 -49.43
CA PRO A 489 -0.09 -39.57 -50.29
C PRO A 489 -1.32 -40.47 -50.39
N GLU A 490 -2.49 -39.94 -50.00
CA GLU A 490 -3.75 -40.66 -50.19
C GLU A 490 -3.90 -40.90 -51.69
N LYS A 491 -3.82 -42.18 -52.08
CA LYS A 491 -4.13 -42.63 -53.42
C LYS A 491 -5.55 -42.14 -53.75
N PRO A 492 -5.82 -41.58 -54.94
CA PRO A 492 -7.17 -41.16 -55.32
C PRO A 492 -8.14 -42.32 -55.06
N LYS A 493 -9.23 -42.05 -54.33
CA LYS A 493 -10.25 -43.07 -54.07
C LYS A 493 -10.79 -43.56 -55.42
N GLU A 494 -10.67 -44.86 -55.66
CA GLU A 494 -11.37 -45.53 -56.75
C GLU A 494 -12.88 -45.29 -56.57
N GLU A 495 -13.50 -44.56 -57.50
CA GLU A 495 -14.95 -44.46 -57.59
C GLU A 495 -15.50 -45.84 -57.97
N ARG A 496 -16.03 -46.56 -56.99
CA ARG A 496 -16.95 -47.68 -57.25
C ARG A 496 -18.38 -47.14 -57.25
N PRO A 497 -19.25 -47.64 -58.14
CA PRO A 497 -20.68 -47.33 -58.07
C PRO A 497 -21.22 -47.74 -56.69
N PRO A 498 -22.19 -46.99 -56.13
CA PRO A 498 -22.66 -47.18 -54.77
C PRO A 498 -23.25 -48.59 -54.58
N ASP A 499 -22.78 -49.27 -53.54
CA ASP A 499 -23.37 -50.55 -53.09
C ASP A 499 -24.81 -50.33 -52.63
N GLU A 500 -25.69 -51.29 -52.94
CA GLU A 500 -27.09 -51.29 -52.49
C GLU A 500 -27.18 -51.21 -50.94
N PRO A 501 -28.13 -50.42 -50.40
CA PRO A 501 -28.21 -50.19 -48.96
C PRO A 501 -28.56 -51.49 -48.21
N LYS A 502 -27.68 -51.88 -47.29
CA LYS A 502 -27.94 -52.97 -46.34
C LYS A 502 -29.13 -52.61 -45.42
N PRO A 503 -30.05 -53.55 -45.16
CA PRO A 503 -31.17 -53.30 -44.26
C PRO A 503 -30.70 -53.05 -42.82
N LEU A 504 -31.34 -52.09 -42.16
CA LEU A 504 -31.07 -51.67 -40.78
C LEU A 504 -31.29 -52.81 -39.77
N PRO A 505 -30.40 -52.97 -38.77
CA PRO A 505 -30.52 -54.02 -37.77
C PRO A 505 -31.65 -53.73 -36.77
N VAL A 506 -32.54 -54.72 -36.59
CA VAL A 506 -33.80 -54.66 -35.83
C VAL A 506 -33.66 -54.18 -34.36
N TRP A 507 -32.49 -54.33 -33.74
CA TRP A 507 -32.27 -53.94 -32.34
C TRP A 507 -32.28 -52.41 -32.10
N LEU A 508 -31.98 -51.60 -33.13
CA LEU A 508 -32.01 -50.13 -33.04
C LEU A 508 -33.45 -49.58 -33.02
N ILE A 509 -34.41 -50.35 -33.53
CA ILE A 509 -35.84 -49.97 -33.57
C ILE A 509 -36.50 -50.18 -32.20
N VAL A 510 -36.08 -51.19 -31.43
CA VAL A 510 -36.69 -51.49 -30.12
C VAL A 510 -36.22 -50.53 -29.02
N GLY A 511 -34.97 -50.08 -29.05
CA GLY A 511 -34.42 -49.14 -28.06
C GLY A 511 -34.98 -47.71 -28.17
N CYS A 512 -35.28 -47.24 -29.38
CA CYS A 512 -35.81 -45.89 -29.60
C CYS A 512 -37.29 -45.73 -29.18
N VAL A 513 -38.09 -46.81 -29.22
CA VAL A 513 -39.50 -46.76 -28.83
C VAL A 513 -39.66 -46.68 -27.30
N ALA A 514 -38.82 -47.38 -26.53
CA ALA A 514 -38.88 -47.33 -25.06
C ALA A 514 -38.48 -45.97 -24.48
N ALA A 515 -37.42 -45.34 -25.02
CA ALA A 515 -36.97 -44.02 -24.58
C ALA A 515 -37.95 -42.89 -24.98
N GLY A 516 -38.56 -42.98 -26.17
CA GLY A 516 -39.57 -42.02 -26.63
C GLY A 516 -40.86 -42.06 -25.80
N VAL A 517 -41.32 -43.27 -25.43
CA VAL A 517 -42.55 -43.42 -24.61
C VAL A 517 -42.36 -42.89 -23.20
N VAL A 518 -41.18 -43.08 -22.57
CA VAL A 518 -40.90 -42.54 -21.23
C VAL A 518 -40.87 -41.00 -21.22
N LEU A 519 -40.31 -40.37 -22.26
CA LEU A 519 -40.25 -38.90 -22.39
C LEU A 519 -41.63 -38.27 -22.64
N ILE A 520 -42.49 -38.93 -23.44
CA ILE A 520 -43.84 -38.43 -23.72
C ILE A 520 -44.75 -38.61 -22.50
N VAL A 521 -44.70 -39.75 -21.81
CA VAL A 521 -45.53 -40.00 -20.62
C VAL A 521 -45.17 -39.06 -19.48
N THR A 522 -43.88 -38.80 -19.23
CA THR A 522 -43.46 -37.84 -18.20
C THR A 522 -43.87 -36.41 -18.53
N SER A 523 -43.79 -36.00 -19.81
CA SER A 523 -44.20 -34.66 -20.24
C SER A 523 -45.72 -34.45 -20.11
N VAL A 524 -46.54 -35.45 -20.45
CA VAL A 524 -48.01 -35.37 -20.31
C VAL A 524 -48.46 -35.33 -18.85
N VAL A 525 -47.80 -36.09 -17.96
CA VAL A 525 -48.12 -36.06 -16.52
C VAL A 525 -47.75 -34.71 -15.90
N VAL A 526 -46.58 -34.15 -16.23
CA VAL A 526 -46.16 -32.84 -15.74
C VAL A 526 -47.07 -31.73 -16.27
N TYR A 527 -47.47 -31.80 -17.55
CA TYR A 527 -48.42 -30.85 -18.14
C TYR A 527 -49.82 -30.98 -17.51
N GLY A 528 -50.29 -32.20 -17.22
CA GLY A 528 -51.55 -32.45 -16.54
C GLY A 528 -51.57 -31.89 -15.10
N ILE A 529 -50.49 -32.06 -14.34
CA ILE A 529 -50.34 -31.47 -13.00
C ILE A 529 -50.31 -29.94 -13.07
N TYR A 530 -49.61 -29.37 -14.06
CA TYR A 530 -49.56 -27.93 -14.28
C TYR A 530 -50.96 -27.37 -14.63
N TRP A 531 -51.68 -28.01 -15.56
CA TRP A 531 -53.00 -27.58 -15.99
C TRP A 531 -54.06 -27.73 -14.89
N TYR A 532 -54.00 -28.80 -14.09
CA TYR A 532 -54.86 -28.98 -12.92
C TYR A 532 -54.65 -27.88 -11.86
N ASN A 533 -53.39 -27.53 -11.57
CA ASN A 533 -53.07 -26.49 -10.56
C ASN A 533 -53.33 -25.06 -11.03
N THR A 534 -53.28 -24.78 -12.34
CA THR A 534 -53.43 -23.41 -12.88
C THR A 534 -54.81 -23.13 -13.47
N THR A 535 -55.58 -24.13 -13.85
CA THR A 535 -56.85 -23.91 -14.57
C THR A 535 -58.06 -24.45 -13.80
N ILE A 536 -58.02 -25.70 -13.30
CA ILE A 536 -59.16 -26.29 -12.60
C ILE A 536 -59.34 -25.69 -11.20
N LYS A 537 -58.26 -25.54 -10.42
CA LYS A 537 -58.29 -24.94 -9.07
C LYS A 537 -58.75 -23.47 -9.01
N LEU A 538 -58.80 -22.79 -10.16
CA LEU A 538 -59.29 -21.41 -10.28
C LEU A 538 -60.76 -21.35 -10.76
N LEU A 539 -61.33 -22.47 -11.20
CA LEU A 539 -62.70 -22.57 -11.74
C LEU A 539 -63.65 -23.45 -10.89
N THR A 540 -63.15 -24.03 -9.79
CA THR A 540 -63.90 -24.68 -8.70
C THR A 540 -63.42 -24.13 -7.38
#